data_AF-A0A2C9T1H0-F1
#
_entry.id   AF-A0A2C9T1H0-F1
#
_cell.length_a   1.000
_cell.length_b   1.000
_cell.length_c   1.000
_cell.angle_alpha   90.00
_cell.angle_beta   90.00
_cell.angle_gamma   90.00
#
_symmetry.space_group_name_H-M   'P 1'
#
loop_
_entity.id
_entity.type
_entity.pdbx_description
1 polymer ?
#
loop_
_entity_poly.entity_id
_entity_poly.type
_entity_poly.pdbx_seq_one_letter_code
_entity_poly.pdbx_strand_id
1 'polypeptide(L)'
;MGGAAPTRQCRYPPITDLAGGARPDNVAQVLCQAARGTGSVVRHVEEVMQIGDQHVATLYRRHVAVFLGTDPRGRCLRSWVVMLRCTAKVLALLRAPEPAIGQACATDWYAHLVWIDRRKCLLVTHAGTLFSVFMPNVTAAGLRPIGPPVVSAIQAALHVEGLPADTLGDLDPQQVAVAKTADRRILGTINDLAFTTEHVIATAGGLARCDIDALHHGLHRTINSITGYIPPIDLVTASRHRN
;
A
#
# COMPACT_ATOMS: atom_id res chain seq x y z
N MET A 1 30.43 -44.40 -15.17
CA MET A 1 29.07 -44.35 -14.61
C MET A 1 29.18 -44.06 -13.12
N GLY A 2 28.34 -43.16 -12.60
CA GLY A 2 28.14 -42.96 -11.15
C GLY A 2 28.84 -41.72 -10.55
N GLY A 3 28.28 -40.53 -10.78
CA GLY A 3 28.59 -39.34 -9.97
C GLY A 3 27.49 -39.13 -8.91
N ALA A 4 27.86 -39.16 -7.64
CA ALA A 4 27.00 -38.79 -6.52
C ALA A 4 27.38 -37.39 -6.02
N ALA A 5 26.38 -36.52 -5.85
CA ALA A 5 26.54 -35.14 -5.37
C ALA A 5 26.46 -35.07 -3.83
N PRO A 6 27.27 -34.24 -3.15
CA PRO A 6 27.06 -33.94 -1.75
C PRO A 6 26.26 -32.64 -1.57
N THR A 7 25.18 -32.76 -0.79
CA THR A 7 24.37 -31.68 -0.20
C THR A 7 25.22 -30.74 0.67
N ARG A 8 25.20 -29.43 0.38
CA ARG A 8 25.68 -28.38 1.31
C ARG A 8 24.50 -27.66 1.96
N GLN A 9 24.30 -27.91 3.26
CA GLN A 9 23.53 -27.05 4.16
C GLN A 9 24.33 -25.78 4.45
N CYS A 10 23.78 -24.60 4.12
CA CYS A 10 24.31 -23.32 4.60
C CYS A 10 23.82 -23.06 6.02
N ARG A 11 24.72 -23.16 7.00
CA ARG A 11 24.58 -22.54 8.32
C ARG A 11 24.87 -21.05 8.19
N TYR A 12 23.94 -20.19 8.62
CA TYR A 12 24.21 -18.76 8.82
C TYR A 12 25.07 -18.57 10.08
N PRO A 13 26.07 -17.67 10.08
CA PRO A 13 26.81 -17.35 11.29
C PRO A 13 25.96 -16.43 12.21
N PRO A 14 26.15 -16.50 13.54
CA PRO A 14 25.51 -15.58 14.47
C PRO A 14 26.15 -14.19 14.38
N ILE A 15 25.31 -13.15 14.43
CA ILE A 15 25.73 -11.74 14.45
C ILE A 15 26.19 -11.40 15.86
N THR A 16 27.42 -11.73 16.19
CA THR A 16 28.18 -11.17 17.31
C THR A 16 29.67 -11.30 16.98
N ASP A 17 30.43 -10.26 17.26
CA ASP A 17 31.86 -10.07 16.95
C ASP A 17 32.23 -9.57 15.55
N LEU A 18 31.79 -8.34 15.27
CA LEU A 18 32.70 -7.34 14.70
C LEU A 18 32.84 -6.21 15.72
N ALA A 19 33.92 -6.26 16.49
CA ALA A 19 34.25 -5.27 17.49
C ALA A 19 34.63 -3.93 16.82
N GLY A 20 33.94 -2.85 17.21
CA GLY A 20 34.35 -1.50 16.82
C GLY A 20 33.28 -0.42 16.76
N GLY A 21 32.38 -0.29 17.75
CA GLY A 21 31.79 1.00 18.12
C GLY A 21 30.47 1.42 17.44
N ALA A 22 29.34 1.05 18.04
CA ALA A 22 28.24 1.94 18.45
C ALA A 22 27.06 1.09 18.98
N ARG A 23 26.60 1.37 20.20
CA ARG A 23 25.39 0.78 20.80
C ARG A 23 24.18 1.06 19.88
N PRO A 24 23.18 0.18 19.73
CA PRO A 24 22.04 0.38 18.81
C PRO A 24 21.26 1.68 19.09
N ASP A 25 21.24 2.13 20.34
CA ASP A 25 20.63 3.40 20.76
C ASP A 25 21.33 4.62 20.11
N ASN A 26 22.61 4.48 19.78
CA ASN A 26 23.44 5.51 19.16
C ASN A 26 23.16 5.64 17.66
N VAL A 27 22.76 4.57 16.95
CA VAL A 27 22.45 4.64 15.52
C VAL A 27 21.19 5.48 15.28
N ALA A 28 20.16 5.29 16.11
CA ALA A 28 18.95 6.12 16.06
C ALA A 28 19.24 7.59 16.40
N GLN A 29 20.12 7.84 17.37
CA GLN A 29 20.50 9.19 17.79
C GLN A 29 21.41 9.90 16.77
N VAL A 30 22.30 9.17 16.11
CA VAL A 30 23.15 9.65 15.00
C VAL A 30 22.32 9.93 13.75
N LEU A 31 21.30 9.12 13.44
CA LEU A 31 20.35 9.37 12.35
C LEU A 31 19.49 10.62 12.60
N CYS A 32 19.14 10.91 13.86
CA CYS A 32 18.45 12.14 14.24
C CYS A 32 19.36 13.39 14.15
N GLN A 33 20.65 13.27 14.48
CA GLN A 33 21.62 14.38 14.37
C GLN A 33 22.04 14.66 12.92
N ALA A 34 22.00 13.66 12.03
CA ALA A 34 22.31 13.78 10.61
C ALA A 34 21.21 14.47 9.77
N ALA A 35 20.15 15.00 10.39
CA ALA A 35 19.09 15.79 9.76
C ALA A 35 19.57 17.14 9.14
N ARG A 36 20.88 17.34 8.97
CA ARG A 36 21.49 18.42 8.19
C ARG A 36 22.22 17.86 6.98
N GLY A 37 21.47 17.55 5.93
CA GLY A 37 22.02 17.24 4.60
C GLY A 37 21.91 15.77 4.21
N THR A 38 20.90 15.48 3.39
CA THR A 38 20.55 14.16 2.83
C THR A 38 21.66 13.49 2.01
N GLY A 39 22.63 14.25 1.48
CA GLY A 39 23.74 13.70 0.71
C GLY A 39 24.80 12.96 1.54
N SER A 40 24.90 13.24 2.84
CA SER A 40 25.94 12.65 3.69
C SER A 40 25.56 11.25 4.20
N VAL A 41 24.27 10.98 4.39
CA VAL A 41 23.78 9.74 5.02
C VAL A 41 23.91 8.53 4.10
N VAL A 42 23.60 8.68 2.81
CA VAL A 42 23.70 7.58 1.82
C VAL A 42 25.15 7.16 1.59
N ARG A 43 26.04 8.14 1.44
CA ARG A 43 27.49 7.89 1.29
C ARG A 43 28.09 7.20 2.52
N HIS A 44 27.68 7.62 3.71
CA HIS A 44 28.20 7.06 4.95
C HIS A 44 27.69 5.64 5.23
N VAL A 45 26.45 5.32 4.83
CA VAL A 45 25.92 3.95 4.92
C VAL A 45 26.59 3.01 3.91
N GLU A 46 26.91 3.50 2.71
CA GLU A 46 27.70 2.74 1.71
C GLU A 46 29.17 2.55 2.14
N GLU A 47 29.79 3.54 2.79
CA GLU A 47 31.15 3.42 3.36
C GLU A 47 31.20 2.44 4.54
N VAL A 48 30.18 2.45 5.41
CA VAL A 48 30.14 1.60 6.62
C VAL A 48 29.84 0.13 6.28
N MET A 49 29.18 -0.15 5.15
CA MET A 49 28.85 -1.51 4.73
C MET A 49 29.53 -1.89 3.42
N GLN A 50 30.75 -2.44 3.51
CA GLN A 50 31.45 -3.07 2.38
C GLN A 50 30.67 -4.30 1.85
N ILE A 51 29.60 -4.07 1.07
CA ILE A 51 28.80 -5.14 0.44
C ILE A 51 29.38 -5.41 -0.95
N GLY A 52 30.13 -6.51 -1.08
CA GLY A 52 30.83 -6.91 -2.32
C GLY A 52 29.97 -7.55 -3.41
N ASP A 53 28.64 -7.57 -3.28
CA ASP A 53 27.73 -8.20 -4.24
C ASP A 53 26.74 -7.19 -4.83
N GLN A 54 26.88 -6.90 -6.13
CA GLN A 54 26.03 -5.98 -6.87
C GLN A 54 24.54 -6.37 -6.85
N HIS A 55 24.21 -7.66 -6.70
CA HIS A 55 22.83 -8.12 -6.63
C HIS A 55 22.19 -7.74 -5.29
N VAL A 56 22.94 -7.89 -4.19
CA VAL A 56 22.52 -7.49 -2.84
C VAL A 56 22.44 -5.96 -2.74
N ALA A 57 23.39 -5.24 -3.33
CA ALA A 57 23.37 -3.78 -3.40
C ALA A 57 22.15 -3.22 -4.16
N THR A 58 21.62 -3.95 -5.15
CA THR A 58 20.44 -3.55 -5.93
C THR A 58 19.14 -3.82 -5.17
N LEU A 59 19.04 -4.98 -4.50
CA LEU A 59 17.96 -5.31 -3.57
C LEU A 59 17.91 -4.37 -2.36
N TYR A 60 19.08 -3.96 -1.87
CA TYR A 60 19.23 -3.01 -0.78
C TYR A 60 18.92 -1.57 -1.22
N ARG A 61 19.37 -1.11 -2.41
CA ARG A 61 18.94 0.19 -2.97
C ARG A 61 17.42 0.28 -3.13
N ARG A 62 16.76 -0.80 -3.55
CA ARG A 62 15.29 -0.87 -3.62
C ARG A 62 14.64 -0.74 -2.24
N HIS A 63 15.16 -1.39 -1.20
CA HIS A 63 14.64 -1.28 0.16
C HIS A 63 14.95 0.06 0.84
N VAL A 64 16.14 0.62 0.62
CA VAL A 64 16.55 1.91 1.19
C VAL A 64 15.85 3.08 0.50
N ALA A 65 15.54 2.98 -0.79
CA ALA A 65 14.69 3.96 -1.47
C ALA A 65 13.26 3.99 -0.91
N VAL A 66 12.75 2.86 -0.43
CA VAL A 66 11.48 2.78 0.33
C VAL A 66 11.61 3.40 1.72
N PHE A 67 12.79 3.31 2.33
CA PHE A 67 13.05 3.80 3.69
C PHE A 67 13.32 5.32 3.78
N LEU A 68 13.93 5.93 2.76
CA LEU A 68 14.36 7.35 2.77
C LEU A 68 13.39 8.30 2.03
N GLY A 69 12.08 8.04 2.12
CA GLY A 69 11.02 8.84 1.51
C GLY A 69 10.81 10.24 2.10
N THR A 70 11.86 11.09 2.19
CA THR A 70 11.75 12.48 2.64
C THR A 70 12.44 13.46 1.68
N ASP A 71 11.68 14.03 0.74
CA ASP A 71 12.05 15.33 0.13
C ASP A 71 11.68 16.43 1.15
N PRO A 72 12.64 17.24 1.64
CA PRO A 72 12.38 18.37 2.53
C PRO A 72 11.47 19.47 1.93
N ARG A 73 11.02 19.32 0.67
CA ARG A 73 10.09 20.24 0.00
C ARG A 73 8.67 19.70 -0.20
N GLY A 74 8.29 18.57 0.40
CA GLY A 74 6.92 18.06 0.35
C GLY A 74 6.46 17.59 -1.03
N ARG A 75 7.39 17.25 -1.93
CA ARG A 75 7.05 16.62 -3.21
C ARG A 75 7.00 15.11 -3.01
N CYS A 76 5.82 14.55 -3.27
CA CYS A 76 5.61 13.13 -3.41
C CYS A 76 6.65 12.59 -4.40
N LEU A 77 7.42 11.58 -4.00
CA LEU A 77 8.41 10.94 -4.86
C LEU A 77 7.70 10.46 -6.14
N ARG A 78 7.92 11.17 -7.25
CA ARG A 78 7.78 10.64 -8.61
C ARG A 78 8.78 9.48 -8.67
N SER A 79 8.45 8.24 -9.00
CA SER A 79 7.35 7.68 -9.77
C SER A 79 7.37 6.16 -9.53
N TRP A 80 6.20 5.51 -9.62
CA TRP A 80 5.98 4.05 -9.74
C TRP A 80 5.53 3.27 -8.51
N VAL A 81 5.34 3.86 -7.33
CA VAL A 81 4.86 3.10 -6.17
C VAL A 81 3.45 3.54 -5.77
N VAL A 82 2.49 2.62 -5.88
CA VAL A 82 1.14 2.78 -5.34
C VAL A 82 1.23 2.64 -3.82
N MET A 83 0.84 3.70 -3.10
CA MET A 83 0.80 3.67 -1.64
C MET A 83 -0.55 3.15 -1.15
N LEU A 84 -0.56 1.96 -0.53
CA LEU A 84 -1.73 1.36 0.09
C LEU A 84 -1.70 1.54 1.61
N ARG A 85 -2.49 2.49 2.11
CA ARG A 85 -2.66 2.81 3.52
C ARG A 85 -3.65 1.87 4.18
N CYS A 86 -3.13 0.96 4.98
CA CYS A 86 -3.89 -0.09 5.63
C CYS A 86 -4.26 0.30 7.06
N THR A 87 -5.50 0.01 7.44
CA THR A 87 -5.89 -0.01 8.85
C THR A 87 -5.12 -1.08 9.62
N ALA A 88 -5.05 -0.97 10.95
CA ALA A 88 -4.37 -1.96 11.79
C ALA A 88 -4.87 -3.40 11.56
N LYS A 89 -6.18 -3.57 11.31
CA LYS A 89 -6.78 -4.87 10.99
C LYS A 89 -6.24 -5.46 9.68
N VAL A 90 -6.07 -4.64 8.64
CA VAL A 90 -5.50 -5.07 7.36
C VAL A 90 -4.01 -5.36 7.52
N LEU A 91 -3.24 -4.52 8.21
CA LEU A 91 -1.82 -4.76 8.48
C LEU A 91 -1.60 -6.11 9.19
N ALA A 92 -2.40 -6.39 10.22
CA ALA A 92 -2.37 -7.68 10.92
C ALA A 92 -2.74 -8.85 10.00
N LEU A 93 -3.74 -8.67 9.13
CA LEU A 93 -4.14 -9.68 8.13
C LEU A 93 -3.02 -9.96 7.11
N LEU A 94 -2.22 -8.96 6.76
CA LEU A 94 -1.10 -9.10 5.83
C LEU A 94 0.19 -9.59 6.50
N ARG A 95 0.30 -9.49 7.83
CA ARG A 95 1.55 -9.69 8.58
C ARG A 95 2.69 -8.84 7.98
N ALA A 96 2.39 -7.60 7.62
CA ALA A 96 3.38 -6.67 7.09
C ALA A 96 4.39 -6.34 8.22
N PRO A 97 5.68 -6.71 8.09
CA PRO A 97 6.64 -6.58 9.17
C PRO A 97 6.98 -5.11 9.46
N GLU A 98 7.09 -4.28 8.41
CA GLU A 98 7.38 -2.85 8.52
C GLU A 98 6.58 -2.07 7.46
N PRO A 99 5.54 -1.33 7.86
CA PRO A 99 4.81 -0.46 6.94
C PRO A 99 5.67 0.73 6.51
N ALA A 100 5.60 1.08 5.23
CA ALA A 100 6.22 2.28 4.67
C ALA A 100 5.76 3.55 5.39
N ILE A 101 6.64 4.54 5.44
CA ILE A 101 6.42 5.84 6.07
C ILE A 101 6.32 6.88 4.95
N GLY A 102 5.29 7.72 5.01
CA GLY A 102 5.09 8.80 4.06
C GLY A 102 3.84 9.61 4.39
N GLN A 103 3.86 10.90 4.07
CA GLN A 103 2.74 11.80 4.29
C GLN A 103 1.55 11.43 3.39
N ALA A 104 0.33 11.61 3.89
CA ALA A 104 -0.89 11.38 3.13
C ALA A 104 -0.89 12.19 1.82
N CYS A 105 -1.22 11.53 0.72
CA CYS A 105 -1.32 12.08 -0.62
C CYS A 105 -2.70 11.76 -1.22
N ALA A 106 -3.18 12.62 -2.12
CA ALA A 106 -4.44 12.41 -2.84
C ALA A 106 -4.40 11.19 -3.78
N THR A 107 -3.20 10.70 -4.15
CA THR A 107 -3.01 9.49 -4.97
C THR A 107 -2.93 8.21 -4.16
N ASP A 108 -3.00 8.31 -2.82
CA ASP A 108 -2.93 7.14 -1.95
C ASP A 108 -4.23 6.34 -2.04
N TRP A 109 -4.11 5.04 -1.83
CA TRP A 109 -5.24 4.14 -1.64
C TRP A 109 -5.34 3.77 -0.17
N TYR A 110 -6.56 3.61 0.34
CA TYR A 110 -6.81 3.21 1.71
C TYR A 110 -7.52 1.85 1.73
N ALA A 111 -7.02 0.91 2.53
CA ALA A 111 -7.59 -0.41 2.69
C ALA A 111 -8.20 -0.59 4.09
N HIS A 112 -9.49 -0.92 4.11
CA HIS A 112 -10.28 -1.14 5.31
C HIS A 112 -10.87 -2.56 5.31
N LEU A 113 -10.70 -3.29 6.42
CA LEU A 113 -11.25 -4.63 6.58
C LEU A 113 -12.64 -4.56 7.23
N VAL A 114 -13.66 -5.01 6.50
CA VAL A 114 -15.04 -5.15 6.99
C VAL A 114 -15.42 -6.63 7.12
N TRP A 115 -16.38 -6.93 7.99
CA TRP A 115 -16.93 -8.29 8.16
C TRP A 115 -18.40 -8.27 7.79
N ILE A 116 -18.76 -8.98 6.73
CA ILE A 116 -20.12 -9.04 6.20
C ILE A 116 -20.49 -10.51 6.02
N ASP A 117 -21.65 -10.92 6.51
CA ASP A 117 -22.11 -12.33 6.52
C ASP A 117 -21.09 -13.32 7.10
N ARG A 118 -20.40 -12.90 8.17
CA ARG A 118 -19.31 -13.65 8.84
C ARG A 118 -18.08 -13.89 7.96
N ARG A 119 -17.92 -13.13 6.88
CA ARG A 119 -16.80 -13.23 5.94
C ARG A 119 -16.02 -11.92 5.92
N LYS A 120 -14.70 -12.04 5.86
CA LYS A 120 -13.80 -10.90 5.69
C LYS A 120 -13.99 -10.35 4.28
N CYS A 121 -14.20 -9.05 4.18
CA CYS A 121 -14.24 -8.32 2.91
C CYS A 121 -13.33 -7.09 3.02
N LEU A 122 -12.78 -6.65 1.90
CA LEU A 122 -11.88 -5.50 1.84
C LEU A 122 -12.56 -4.36 1.10
N LEU A 123 -12.58 -3.18 1.70
CA LEU A 123 -12.96 -1.95 1.03
C LEU A 123 -11.68 -1.15 0.74
N VAL A 124 -11.42 -0.87 -0.53
CA VAL A 124 -10.24 -0.16 -1.01
C VAL A 124 -10.68 1.15 -1.66
N THR A 125 -10.24 2.30 -1.13
CA THR A 125 -10.74 3.62 -1.53
C THR A 125 -9.60 4.56 -1.91
N HIS A 126 -9.70 5.19 -3.07
CA HIS A 126 -8.74 6.22 -3.52
C HIS A 126 -8.94 7.52 -2.74
N ALA A 127 -7.87 8.10 -2.20
CA ALA A 127 -7.95 9.24 -1.28
C ALA A 127 -8.50 10.51 -1.93
N GLY A 128 -8.08 10.80 -3.17
CA GLY A 128 -8.41 12.05 -3.86
C GLY A 128 -9.79 12.07 -4.51
N THR A 129 -10.36 10.90 -4.82
CA THR A 129 -11.64 10.79 -5.53
C THR A 129 -12.71 10.04 -4.76
N LEU A 130 -12.34 9.31 -3.71
CA LEU A 130 -13.19 8.35 -3.00
C LEU A 130 -13.72 7.20 -3.86
N PHE A 131 -13.16 6.98 -5.06
CA PHE A 131 -13.47 5.81 -5.87
C PHE A 131 -13.15 4.54 -5.07
N SER A 132 -14.14 3.66 -4.91
CA SER A 132 -14.14 2.64 -3.87
C SER A 132 -14.46 1.27 -4.44
N VAL A 133 -13.60 0.31 -4.15
CA VAL A 133 -13.69 -1.06 -4.63
C VAL A 133 -13.92 -1.98 -3.45
N PHE A 134 -15.02 -2.72 -3.49
CA PHE A 134 -15.37 -3.74 -2.52
C PHE A 134 -14.97 -5.13 -3.02
N MET A 135 -14.09 -5.81 -2.27
CA MET A 135 -13.63 -7.17 -2.53
C MET A 135 -14.25 -8.14 -1.51
N PRO A 136 -15.20 -9.00 -1.93
CA PRO A 136 -15.84 -9.95 -1.03
C PRO A 136 -14.92 -11.14 -0.70
N ASN A 137 -15.18 -11.80 0.43
CA ASN A 137 -14.63 -13.14 0.76
C ASN A 137 -13.09 -13.25 0.77
N VAL A 138 -12.39 -12.18 1.17
CA VAL A 138 -10.93 -12.15 1.16
C VAL A 138 -10.32 -13.04 2.25
N THR A 139 -9.20 -13.66 1.91
CA THR A 139 -8.39 -14.46 2.85
C THR A 139 -6.97 -13.90 2.93
N ALA A 140 -6.26 -14.20 4.02
CA ALA A 140 -4.86 -13.78 4.14
C ALA A 140 -3.97 -14.38 3.04
N ALA A 141 -4.25 -15.62 2.60
CA ALA A 141 -3.51 -16.24 1.51
C ALA A 141 -3.81 -15.59 0.16
N GLY A 142 -5.09 -15.29 -0.12
CA GLY A 142 -5.49 -14.63 -1.37
C GLY A 142 -5.05 -13.17 -1.48
N LEU A 143 -4.75 -12.51 -0.36
CA LEU A 143 -4.25 -11.14 -0.31
C LEU A 143 -2.72 -11.04 -0.20
N ARG A 144 -1.97 -12.15 -0.29
CA ARG A 144 -0.51 -12.12 -0.16
C ARG A 144 0.14 -12.71 -1.42
N PRO A 145 0.92 -11.91 -2.17
CA PRO A 145 1.16 -10.48 -2.01
C PRO A 145 -0.10 -9.62 -2.25
N ILE A 146 -0.19 -8.44 -1.64
CA ILE A 146 -1.41 -7.60 -1.66
C ILE A 146 -1.60 -6.85 -2.99
N GLY A 147 -0.51 -6.56 -3.69
CA GLY A 147 -0.55 -5.75 -4.91
C GLY A 147 -1.39 -6.37 -6.02
N PRO A 148 -1.12 -7.59 -6.49
CA PRO A 148 -1.88 -8.22 -7.57
C PRO A 148 -3.40 -8.28 -7.35
N PRO A 149 -3.93 -8.78 -6.22
CA PRO A 149 -5.39 -8.85 -6.03
C PRO A 149 -6.04 -7.47 -5.92
N VAL A 150 -5.36 -6.48 -5.31
CA VAL A 150 -5.91 -5.12 -5.18
C VAL A 150 -5.91 -4.39 -6.52
N VAL A 151 -4.79 -4.42 -7.25
CA VAL A 151 -4.69 -3.77 -8.56
C VAL A 151 -5.68 -4.37 -9.55
N SER A 152 -5.78 -5.70 -9.58
CA SER A 152 -6.75 -6.40 -10.43
C SER A 152 -8.19 -5.96 -10.13
N ALA A 153 -8.57 -5.86 -8.85
CA ALA A 153 -9.90 -5.41 -8.46
C ALA A 153 -10.16 -3.94 -8.85
N ILE A 154 -9.16 -3.05 -8.71
CA ILE A 154 -9.27 -1.65 -9.12
C ILE A 154 -9.46 -1.54 -10.64
N GLN A 155 -8.65 -2.25 -11.41
CA GLN A 155 -8.73 -2.23 -12.88
C GLN A 155 -10.07 -2.79 -13.37
N ALA A 156 -10.58 -3.86 -12.73
CA ALA A 156 -11.90 -4.41 -13.04
C ALA A 156 -13.01 -3.38 -12.77
N ALA A 157 -13.01 -2.72 -11.61
CA ALA A 157 -14.00 -1.70 -11.28
C ALA A 157 -13.94 -0.49 -12.21
N LEU A 158 -12.73 -0.04 -12.61
CA LEU A 158 -12.56 1.00 -13.62
C LEU A 158 -13.13 0.57 -14.97
N HIS A 159 -12.86 -0.67 -15.39
CA HIS A 159 -13.34 -1.21 -16.65
C HIS A 159 -14.87 -1.27 -16.72
N VAL A 160 -15.53 -1.70 -15.63
CA VAL A 160 -17.00 -1.73 -15.54
C VAL A 160 -17.61 -0.33 -15.67
N GLU A 161 -16.95 0.71 -15.17
CA GLU A 161 -17.36 2.11 -15.36
C GLU A 161 -16.91 2.69 -16.72
N GLY A 162 -16.31 1.90 -17.60
CA GLY A 162 -15.84 2.34 -18.93
C GLY A 162 -14.59 3.23 -18.88
N LEU A 163 -13.83 3.17 -17.79
CA LEU A 163 -12.63 3.98 -17.58
C LEU A 163 -11.34 3.23 -17.95
N PRO A 164 -10.33 3.92 -18.50
CA PRO A 164 -8.99 3.36 -18.69
C PRO A 164 -8.34 2.90 -17.37
N ALA A 165 -7.56 1.82 -17.41
CA ALA A 165 -6.93 1.21 -16.24
C ALA A 165 -5.89 2.11 -15.53
N ASP A 166 -5.38 3.12 -16.23
CA ASP A 166 -4.38 4.09 -15.76
C ASP A 166 -4.99 5.42 -15.27
N THR A 167 -6.33 5.54 -15.26
CA THR A 167 -7.03 6.79 -14.91
C THR A 167 -6.67 7.29 -13.50
N LEU A 168 -6.37 6.36 -12.58
CA LEU A 168 -5.99 6.66 -11.19
C LEU A 168 -4.48 6.50 -10.94
N GLY A 169 -3.68 6.65 -11.99
CA GLY A 169 -2.23 6.50 -11.97
C GLY A 169 -1.76 5.13 -12.47
N ASP A 170 -0.44 4.95 -12.50
CA ASP A 170 0.19 3.69 -12.89
C ASP A 170 0.03 2.65 -11.76
N LEU A 171 -0.88 1.71 -11.97
CA LEU A 171 -1.20 0.63 -11.04
C LEU A 171 -0.34 -0.59 -11.36
N ASP A 172 0.94 -0.58 -10.99
CA ASP A 172 1.79 -1.77 -11.08
C ASP A 172 1.54 -2.73 -9.89
N PRO A 173 1.04 -3.96 -10.13
CA PRO A 173 0.85 -4.99 -9.11
C PRO A 173 2.07 -5.29 -8.24
N GLN A 174 3.28 -5.07 -8.75
CA GLN A 174 4.54 -5.39 -8.07
C GLN A 174 5.07 -4.20 -7.25
N GLN A 175 4.55 -3.00 -7.46
CA GLN A 175 5.01 -1.77 -6.81
C GLN A 175 3.94 -1.19 -5.87
N VAL A 176 3.34 -2.05 -5.04
CA VAL A 176 2.41 -1.62 -4.00
C VAL A 176 3.11 -1.59 -2.65
N ALA A 177 3.35 -0.40 -2.12
CA ALA A 177 3.88 -0.20 -0.78
C ALA A 177 2.75 -0.14 0.25
N VAL A 178 2.88 -0.89 1.34
CA VAL A 178 1.89 -0.90 2.42
C VAL A 178 2.31 0.09 3.50
N ALA A 179 1.44 1.04 3.86
CA ALA A 179 1.67 2.03 4.90
C ALA A 179 0.55 2.02 5.95
N LYS A 180 0.76 2.76 7.05
CA LYS A 180 -0.32 3.06 8.01
C LYS A 180 -1.26 4.14 7.46
N THR A 181 -2.51 4.10 7.90
CA THR A 181 -3.47 5.21 7.67
C THR A 181 -2.90 6.52 8.20
N ALA A 182 -3.03 7.61 7.42
CA ALA A 182 -2.44 8.91 7.73
C ALA A 182 -3.41 10.10 7.66
N ASP A 183 -4.64 9.91 7.16
CA ASP A 183 -5.69 10.95 7.19
C ASP A 183 -6.94 10.39 7.88
N ARG A 184 -7.29 10.98 9.02
CA ARG A 184 -8.46 10.60 9.83
C ARG A 184 -9.79 10.95 9.18
N ARG A 185 -9.85 11.98 8.33
CA ARG A 185 -11.07 12.39 7.64
C ARG A 185 -11.43 11.35 6.58
N ILE A 186 -10.45 10.96 5.77
CA ILE A 186 -10.57 9.87 4.80
C ILE A 186 -10.98 8.58 5.51
N LEU A 187 -10.34 8.25 6.64
CA LEU A 187 -10.72 7.06 7.41
C LEU A 187 -12.17 7.14 7.95
N GLY A 188 -12.62 8.32 8.40
CA GLY A 188 -14.01 8.55 8.80
C GLY A 188 -14.99 8.26 7.66
N THR A 189 -14.73 8.84 6.48
CA THR A 189 -15.54 8.61 5.29
C THR A 189 -15.54 7.15 4.83
N ILE A 190 -14.41 6.45 4.95
CA ILE A 190 -14.34 5.02 4.63
C ILE A 190 -15.20 4.20 5.61
N ASN A 191 -15.32 4.60 6.88
CA ASN A 191 -16.25 3.94 7.80
C ASN A 191 -17.71 4.16 7.38
N ASP A 192 -18.07 5.36 6.90
CA ASP A 192 -19.41 5.64 6.40
C ASP A 192 -19.71 4.82 5.13
N LEU A 193 -18.74 4.70 4.21
CA LEU A 193 -18.84 3.85 3.02
C LEU A 193 -18.93 2.37 3.38
N ALA A 194 -18.19 1.91 4.39
CA ALA A 194 -18.27 0.55 4.91
C ALA A 194 -19.67 0.24 5.46
N PHE A 195 -20.23 1.16 6.26
CA PHE A 195 -21.59 1.03 6.77
C PHE A 195 -22.64 1.02 5.65
N THR A 196 -22.50 1.90 4.66
CA THR A 196 -23.36 1.94 3.47
C THR A 196 -23.28 0.62 2.70
N THR A 197 -22.08 0.09 2.51
CA THR A 197 -21.85 -1.19 1.82
C THR A 197 -22.54 -2.34 2.55
N GLU A 198 -22.41 -2.42 3.87
CA GLU A 198 -23.07 -3.42 4.70
C GLU A 198 -24.61 -3.35 4.56
N HIS A 199 -25.16 -2.15 4.59
CA HIS A 199 -26.60 -1.94 4.42
C HIS A 199 -27.12 -2.35 3.03
N VAL A 200 -26.41 -1.98 1.96
CA VAL A 200 -26.77 -2.37 0.58
C VAL A 200 -26.74 -3.88 0.43
N ILE A 201 -25.70 -4.54 0.94
CA ILE A 201 -25.58 -6.00 0.90
C ILE A 201 -26.70 -6.68 1.69
N ALA A 202 -27.01 -6.17 2.89
CA ALA A 202 -28.12 -6.70 3.70
C ALA A 202 -29.46 -6.57 2.97
N THR A 203 -29.71 -5.43 2.31
CA THR A 203 -30.93 -5.17 1.54
C THR A 203 -31.04 -6.05 0.30
N ALA A 204 -29.92 -6.42 -0.32
CA ALA A 204 -29.88 -7.39 -1.41
C ALA A 204 -30.14 -8.84 -0.94
N GLY A 205 -30.31 -9.09 0.36
CA GLY A 205 -30.51 -10.41 0.92
C GLY A 205 -29.21 -11.15 1.25
N GLY A 206 -28.13 -10.40 1.49
CA GLY A 206 -26.82 -10.91 1.87
C GLY A 206 -25.82 -10.96 0.72
N LEU A 207 -24.57 -11.23 1.08
CA LEU A 207 -23.40 -11.18 0.20
C LEU A 207 -23.51 -12.13 -0.99
N ALA A 208 -24.18 -13.27 -0.82
CA ALA A 208 -24.38 -14.25 -1.89
C ALA A 208 -25.37 -13.80 -2.97
N ARG A 209 -26.20 -12.79 -2.69
CA ARG A 209 -27.23 -12.25 -3.60
C ARG A 209 -26.92 -10.84 -4.08
N CYS A 210 -25.88 -10.22 -3.53
CA CYS A 210 -25.48 -8.87 -3.88
C CYS A 210 -24.76 -8.87 -5.23
N ASP A 211 -25.24 -8.06 -6.17
CA ASP A 211 -24.52 -7.70 -7.37
C ASP A 211 -23.41 -6.70 -6.99
N ILE A 212 -22.16 -7.16 -7.10
CA ILE A 212 -20.98 -6.38 -6.69
C ILE A 212 -20.74 -5.21 -7.64
N ASP A 213 -21.04 -5.36 -8.93
CA ASP A 213 -20.87 -4.29 -9.91
C ASP A 213 -21.91 -3.20 -9.67
N ALA A 214 -23.16 -3.58 -9.37
CA ALA A 214 -24.20 -2.63 -8.98
C ALA A 214 -23.86 -1.91 -7.66
N LEU A 215 -23.26 -2.62 -6.68
CA LEU A 215 -22.76 -2.02 -5.44
C LEU A 215 -21.67 -0.98 -5.73
N HIS A 216 -20.64 -1.33 -6.52
CA HIS A 216 -19.58 -0.40 -6.92
C HIS A 216 -20.17 0.82 -7.63
N HIS A 217 -21.09 0.60 -8.58
CA HIS A 217 -21.78 1.65 -9.32
C HIS A 217 -22.50 2.65 -8.40
N GLY A 218 -23.16 2.16 -7.34
CA GLY A 218 -23.77 2.99 -6.31
C GLY A 218 -22.75 3.77 -5.47
N LEU A 219 -21.65 3.12 -5.05
CA LEU A 219 -20.58 3.78 -4.30
C LEU A 219 -19.94 4.91 -5.12
N HIS A 220 -19.72 4.71 -6.42
CA HIS A 220 -19.12 5.71 -7.31
C HIS A 220 -20.00 6.94 -7.56
N ARG A 221 -21.29 6.87 -7.17
CA ARG A 221 -22.27 7.96 -7.26
C ARG A 221 -22.64 8.54 -5.90
N THR A 222 -21.97 8.11 -4.82
CA THR A 222 -22.20 8.64 -3.48
C THR A 222 -21.62 10.04 -3.35
N ILE A 223 -22.43 10.99 -2.91
CA ILE A 223 -21.97 12.36 -2.62
C ILE A 223 -21.35 12.43 -1.22
N ASN A 224 -20.20 13.08 -1.11
CA ASN A 224 -19.51 13.26 0.17
C ASN A 224 -18.99 14.69 0.33
N SER A 225 -19.00 15.21 1.55
CA SER A 225 -18.52 16.57 1.82
C SER A 225 -17.01 16.73 1.57
N ILE A 226 -16.21 15.66 1.73
CA ILE A 226 -14.77 15.68 1.43
C ILE A 226 -14.50 15.95 -0.05
N THR A 227 -15.36 15.46 -0.94
CA THR A 227 -15.27 15.67 -2.39
C THR A 227 -15.99 16.94 -2.85
N GLY A 228 -16.45 17.80 -1.92
CA GLY A 228 -17.27 18.96 -2.26
C GLY A 228 -18.63 18.56 -2.85
N TYR A 229 -19.16 17.41 -2.44
CA TYR A 229 -20.40 16.79 -2.96
C TYR A 229 -20.33 16.40 -4.43
N ILE A 230 -19.13 16.34 -5.01
CA ILE A 230 -18.90 15.79 -6.34
C ILE A 230 -18.81 14.26 -6.22
N PRO A 231 -19.59 13.50 -7.00
CA PRO A 231 -19.48 12.05 -7.03
C PRO A 231 -18.09 11.56 -7.42
N PRO A 232 -17.63 10.41 -6.88
CA PRO A 232 -16.35 9.82 -7.24
C PRO A 232 -16.15 9.64 -8.75
N ILE A 233 -17.18 9.19 -9.48
CA ILE A 233 -17.08 8.95 -10.93
C ILE A 233 -16.76 10.24 -11.72
N ASP A 234 -17.34 11.36 -11.29
CA ASP A 234 -17.13 12.66 -11.92
C ASP A 234 -15.73 13.19 -11.61
N LEU A 235 -15.24 12.99 -10.38
CA LEU A 235 -13.87 13.35 -10.01
C LEU A 235 -12.81 12.55 -10.78
N VAL A 236 -13.03 11.25 -10.94
CA VAL A 236 -12.15 10.35 -11.70
C VAL A 236 -12.11 10.78 -13.18
N THR A 237 -13.27 11.08 -13.75
CA THR A 237 -13.38 11.59 -15.13
C THR A 237 -12.72 12.96 -15.29
N ALA A 238 -12.90 13.86 -14.32
CA ALA A 238 -12.26 15.18 -14.34
C ALA A 238 -10.74 15.12 -14.15
N SER A 239 -10.21 14.15 -13.39
CA SER A 239 -8.76 13.94 -13.26
C SER A 239 -8.10 13.50 -14.56
N ARG A 240 -8.83 12.82 -15.45
CA ARG A 240 -8.33 12.44 -16.79
C ARG A 240 -7.95 13.65 -17.64
N HIS A 241 -8.68 14.76 -17.53
CA HIS A 241 -8.42 15.96 -18.31
C HIS A 241 -7.22 16.79 -17.83
N ARG A 242 -6.62 16.43 -16.68
CA ARG A 242 -5.50 17.16 -16.08
C ARG A 242 -4.14 16.46 -16.22
N ASN A 243 -4.12 15.22 -16.70
CA ASN A 243 -2.90 14.48 -17.06
C ASN A 243 -2.73 14.50 -18.59
#